data_AF-A0A2G2VC57-F1
#
_entry.id   AF-A0A2G2VC57-F1
#
_cell.length_a   1.000
_cell.length_b   1.000
_cell.length_c   1.000
_cell.angle_alpha   90.00
_cell.angle_beta   90.00
_cell.angle_gamma   90.00
#
_symmetry.space_group_name_H-M   'P 1'
#
loop_
_entity.id
_entity.type
_entity.pdbx_description
1 polymer ?
#
loop_
_entity_poly.entity_id
_entity_poly.type
_entity_poly.pdbx_seq_one_letter_code
_entity_poly.pdbx_strand_id
1 'polypeptide(L)'
;MPRQSVSVSRGHIIMVTPQVSELSGSALVQLALRTLAHFNFKGHDLLKFAKKSVVVYLEDEDRAIKKDVALCYCKLVANSFSAIYSTQFSPSIINRASGKRRHRVVEEV
;
A
#
# COMPACT_ATOMS: atom_id res chain seq x y z
N MET A 1 -57.81 29.54 -15.42
CA MET A 1 -56.80 29.06 -14.46
C MET A 1 -57.39 27.90 -13.68
N PRO A 2 -56.77 26.71 -13.74
CA PRO A 2 -56.32 26.10 -12.49
C PRO A 2 -54.88 25.59 -12.59
N ARG A 3 -54.08 25.83 -11.56
CA ARG A 3 -52.72 25.29 -11.43
C ARG A 3 -52.82 23.87 -10.88
N GLN A 4 -52.41 22.88 -11.67
CA GLN A 4 -52.21 21.51 -11.19
C GLN A 4 -51.04 21.50 -10.20
N SER A 5 -51.32 21.12 -8.97
CA SER A 5 -50.32 20.82 -7.95
C SER A 5 -49.73 19.44 -8.26
N VAL A 6 -48.49 19.41 -8.74
CA VAL A 6 -47.71 18.17 -8.86
C VAL A 6 -47.24 17.79 -7.46
N SER A 7 -47.72 16.66 -6.95
CA SER A 7 -47.19 16.05 -5.74
C SER A 7 -45.79 15.52 -6.05
N VAL A 8 -44.76 16.19 -5.52
CA VAL A 8 -43.39 15.69 -5.56
C VAL A 8 -43.31 14.52 -4.58
N SER A 9 -43.48 13.31 -5.10
CA SER A 9 -43.23 12.09 -4.35
C SER A 9 -41.76 12.04 -4.00
N ARG A 10 -41.45 12.30 -2.73
CA ARG A 10 -40.10 12.35 -2.18
C ARG A 10 -39.53 10.94 -2.19
N GLY A 11 -38.85 10.58 -3.28
CA GLY A 11 -38.16 9.30 -3.43
C GLY A 11 -37.27 9.05 -2.23
N HIS A 12 -37.55 7.99 -1.50
CA HIS A 12 -36.74 7.52 -0.39
C HIS A 12 -35.47 6.92 -1.00
N ILE A 13 -34.40 7.72 -1.11
CA ILE A 13 -33.08 7.23 -1.48
C ILE A 13 -32.60 6.40 -0.28
N ILE A 14 -32.83 5.09 -0.35
CA ILE A 14 -32.20 4.14 0.56
C ILE A 14 -30.71 4.21 0.23
N MET A 15 -29.94 4.96 1.02
CA MET A 15 -28.49 4.82 1.02
C MET A 15 -28.19 3.42 1.53
N VAL A 16 -27.97 2.47 0.63
CA VAL A 16 -27.35 1.20 0.97
C VAL A 16 -25.93 1.55 1.40
N THR A 17 -25.71 1.63 2.71
CA THR A 17 -24.35 1.61 3.24
C THR A 17 -23.69 0.35 2.71
N PRO A 18 -22.48 0.41 2.12
CA PRO A 18 -21.75 -0.79 1.78
C PRO A 18 -21.61 -1.60 3.06
N GLN A 19 -22.36 -2.71 3.14
CA GLN A 19 -22.24 -3.62 4.26
C GLN A 19 -20.83 -4.16 4.16
N VAL A 20 -19.94 -3.69 5.03
CA VAL A 20 -18.63 -4.29 5.21
C VAL A 20 -18.91 -5.68 5.73
N SER A 21 -18.89 -6.68 4.84
CA SER A 21 -18.96 -8.08 5.27
C SER A 21 -17.92 -8.26 6.36
N GLU A 22 -18.36 -8.70 7.54
CA GLU A 22 -17.46 -9.06 8.63
C GLU A 22 -16.54 -10.18 8.10
N LEU A 23 -15.31 -9.80 7.75
CA LEU A 23 -14.30 -10.74 7.30
C LEU A 23 -13.94 -11.60 8.51
N SER A 24 -14.06 -12.93 8.35
CA SER A 24 -13.59 -13.90 9.34
C SER A 24 -12.13 -13.63 9.72
N GLY A 25 -11.74 -13.96 10.96
CA GLY A 25 -10.40 -13.68 11.50
C GLY A 25 -9.26 -14.18 10.59
N SER A 26 -9.39 -15.38 10.01
CA SER A 26 -8.41 -15.92 9.05
C SER A 26 -8.35 -15.10 7.75
N ALA A 27 -9.49 -14.69 7.20
CA ALA A 27 -9.54 -13.87 5.99
C ALA A 27 -8.93 -12.48 6.21
N LEU A 28 -9.10 -11.90 7.40
CA LEU A 28 -8.44 -10.65 7.79
C LEU A 28 -6.92 -10.81 7.85
N VAL A 29 -6.43 -11.91 8.43
CA VAL A 29 -4.99 -12.20 8.48
C VAL A 29 -4.42 -12.34 7.07
N GLN A 30 -5.07 -13.13 6.19
CA GLN A 30 -4.65 -13.26 4.79
C GLN A 30 -4.62 -11.91 4.07
N LEU A 31 -5.66 -11.08 4.25
CA LEU A 31 -5.74 -9.75 3.65
C LEU A 31 -4.62 -8.84 4.17
N ALA A 32 -4.34 -8.86 5.47
CA ALA A 32 -3.28 -8.08 6.08
C ALA A 32 -1.90 -8.50 5.55
N LEU A 33 -1.63 -9.81 5.49
CA LEU A 33 -0.37 -10.36 4.95
C LEU A 33 -0.17 -9.97 3.48
N ARG A 34 -1.22 -10.08 2.65
CA ARG A 34 -1.17 -9.68 1.25
C ARG A 34 -0.96 -8.18 1.10
N THR A 35 -1.62 -7.38 1.92
CA THR A 35 -1.42 -5.92 1.93
C THR A 35 0.02 -5.58 2.29
N LEU A 36 0.57 -6.15 3.35
CA LEU A 36 1.97 -5.97 3.75
C LEU A 36 2.93 -6.43 2.65
N ALA A 37 2.65 -7.54 1.97
CA ALA A 37 3.47 -8.02 0.87
C ALA A 37 3.45 -7.09 -0.36
N HIS A 38 2.46 -6.22 -0.51
CA HIS A 38 2.33 -5.35 -1.69
C HIS A 38 2.56 -3.86 -1.39
N PHE A 39 2.65 -3.50 -0.12
CA PHE A 39 2.89 -2.13 0.28
C PHE A 39 4.34 -1.69 0.04
N ASN A 40 4.52 -0.41 -0.31
CA ASN A 40 5.83 0.17 -0.54
C ASN A 40 6.46 0.64 0.76
N PHE A 41 7.47 -0.08 1.24
CA PHE A 41 8.19 0.20 2.48
C PHE A 41 9.61 0.76 2.27
N LYS A 42 9.88 1.38 1.12
CA LYS A 42 11.19 2.00 0.86
C LYS A 42 11.61 2.95 2.00
N GLY A 43 12.83 2.78 2.49
CA GLY A 43 13.40 3.61 3.56
C GLY A 43 13.02 3.17 4.99
N HIS A 44 12.27 2.07 5.14
CA HIS A 44 11.91 1.54 6.46
C HIS A 44 12.61 0.21 6.76
N ASP A 45 13.16 0.08 7.97
CA ASP A 45 13.63 -1.21 8.51
C ASP A 45 12.47 -1.95 9.16
N LEU A 46 11.99 -3.00 8.49
CA LEU A 46 10.87 -3.82 8.95
C LEU A 46 11.32 -5.20 9.43
N LEU A 47 12.62 -5.45 9.53
CA LEU A 47 13.12 -6.77 9.90
C LEU A 47 12.72 -7.14 11.33
N LYS A 48 12.82 -6.19 12.27
CA LYS A 48 12.37 -6.37 13.66
C LYS A 48 10.87 -6.59 13.76
N PHE A 49 10.09 -5.89 12.94
CA PHE A 49 8.64 -6.06 12.86
C PHE A 49 8.29 -7.45 12.32
N ALA A 50 8.85 -7.85 11.19
CA ALA A 50 8.58 -9.12 10.54
C ALA A 50 8.82 -10.31 11.50
N LYS A 51 9.93 -10.28 12.24
CA LYS A 51 10.27 -11.32 13.23
C LYS A 51 9.26 -11.42 14.38
N LYS A 52 8.67 -10.30 14.83
CA LYS A 52 7.74 -10.28 15.95
C LYS A 52 6.30 -10.54 15.54
N SER A 53 5.91 -10.03 14.36
CA SER A 53 4.50 -9.93 13.97
C SER A 53 4.10 -10.89 12.85
N VAL A 54 5.04 -11.33 12.01
CA VAL A 54 4.73 -12.20 10.86
C VAL A 54 5.10 -13.66 11.14
N VAL A 55 6.22 -13.91 11.84
CA VAL A 55 6.71 -15.27 12.15
C VAL A 55 5.68 -16.11 12.91
N VAL A 56 4.87 -15.48 13.78
CA VAL A 56 3.83 -16.16 14.56
C VAL A 56 2.81 -16.91 13.69
N TYR A 57 2.62 -16.48 12.44
CA TYR A 57 1.66 -17.09 11.52
C TYR A 57 2.30 -18.17 10.60
N LEU A 58 3.61 -18.43 10.69
CA LEU A 58 4.25 -19.48 9.87
C LEU A 58 3.79 -20.90 10.24
N GLU A 59 3.29 -21.08 11.45
CA GLU A 59 2.83 -22.36 11.96
C GLU A 59 1.32 -22.59 11.76
N ASP A 60 0.60 -21.62 11.17
CA ASP A 60 -0.86 -21.64 11.00
C ASP A 60 -1.40 -22.87 10.25
N GLU A 61 -2.50 -23.46 10.69
CA GLU A 61 -3.07 -24.68 10.07
C GLU A 61 -3.48 -24.47 8.60
N ASP A 62 -3.89 -23.26 8.23
CA ASP A 62 -4.30 -22.95 6.88
C ASP A 62 -3.09 -22.82 5.94
N ARG A 63 -3.00 -23.75 4.97
CA ARG A 63 -1.97 -23.73 3.93
C ARG A 63 -1.98 -22.45 3.10
N ALA A 64 -3.13 -21.79 2.94
CA ALA A 64 -3.22 -20.52 2.24
C ALA A 64 -2.58 -19.39 3.06
N ILE A 65 -2.83 -19.34 4.38
CA ILE A 65 -2.15 -18.40 5.28
C ILE A 65 -0.65 -18.65 5.25
N LYS A 66 -0.19 -19.88 5.46
CA LYS A 66 1.26 -20.21 5.44
C LYS A 66 1.97 -19.70 4.19
N LYS A 67 1.35 -19.83 3.01
CA LYS A 67 1.88 -19.30 1.75
C LYS A 67 1.97 -17.78 1.74
N ASP A 68 0.90 -17.10 2.14
CA ASP A 68 0.85 -15.64 2.18
C ASP A 68 1.84 -15.08 3.23
N VAL A 69 2.02 -15.76 4.37
CA VAL A 69 3.02 -15.41 5.40
C VAL A 69 4.43 -15.52 4.86
N ALA A 70 4.78 -16.65 4.24
CA ALA A 70 6.12 -16.87 3.69
C ALA A 70 6.47 -15.80 2.63
N LEU A 71 5.53 -15.51 1.73
CA LEU A 71 5.71 -14.48 0.71
C LEU A 71 5.86 -13.08 1.34
N CYS A 72 5.01 -12.75 2.31
CA CYS A 72 5.07 -11.48 3.04
C CYS A 72 6.42 -11.31 3.76
N TYR A 73 6.85 -12.32 4.51
CA TYR A 73 8.11 -12.29 5.25
C TYR A 73 9.31 -12.09 4.33
N CYS A 74 9.40 -12.85 3.22
CA CYS A 74 10.47 -12.71 2.24
C CYS A 74 10.55 -11.28 1.67
N LYS A 75 9.41 -10.67 1.32
CA LYS A 75 9.39 -9.30 0.79
C LYS A 75 9.80 -8.25 1.83
N LEU A 76 9.34 -8.38 3.07
CA LEU A 76 9.73 -7.47 4.16
C LEU A 76 11.24 -7.52 4.43
N VAL A 77 11.82 -8.72 4.44
CA VAL A 77 13.25 -8.94 4.59
C VAL A 77 14.02 -8.34 3.41
N ALA A 78 13.61 -8.62 2.18
CA ALA A 78 14.23 -8.07 0.98
C ALA A 78 14.19 -6.53 0.95
N ASN A 79 13.06 -5.92 1.35
CA ASN A 79 12.93 -4.47 1.46
C ASN A 79 13.86 -3.88 2.52
N SER A 80 14.01 -4.54 3.66
CA SER A 80 14.90 -4.08 4.73
C SER A 80 16.35 -4.05 4.26
N PHE A 81 16.80 -5.07 3.53
CA PHE A 81 18.14 -5.06 2.92
C PHE A 81 18.29 -4.01 1.82
N SER A 82 17.28 -3.84 0.95
CA SER A 82 17.29 -2.81 -0.09
C SER A 82 17.39 -1.39 0.50
N ALA A 83 16.69 -1.12 1.60
CA ALA A 83 16.79 0.15 2.33
C ALA A 83 18.22 0.41 2.83
N ILE A 84 18.88 -0.61 3.39
CA ILE A 84 20.28 -0.52 3.85
C ILE A 84 21.21 -0.19 2.67
N TYR A 85 21.06 -0.84 1.51
CA TYR A 85 21.87 -0.53 0.32
C TYR A 85 21.60 0.86 -0.24
N SER A 86 20.34 1.32 -0.22
CA SER A 86 19.96 2.66 -0.74
C SER A 86 20.48 3.82 0.11
N THR A 87 20.62 3.62 1.42
CA THR A 87 21.10 4.65 2.36
C THR A 87 22.63 4.70 2.39
N GLN A 88 23.29 3.55 2.32
CA GLN A 88 24.76 3.46 2.22
C GLN A 88 25.27 3.96 0.87
N PHE A 89 24.51 3.75 -0.21
CA PHE A 89 24.79 4.34 -1.52
C PHE A 89 24.14 5.71 -1.66
N SER A 90 24.51 6.64 -0.76
CA SER A 90 24.32 8.05 -1.08
C SER A 90 25.36 8.42 -2.14
N PRO A 91 25.00 8.87 -3.34
CA PRO A 91 25.93 9.55 -4.24
C PRO A 91 26.20 10.94 -3.67
N SER A 92 26.75 11.02 -2.46
CA SER A 92 27.13 12.28 -1.87
C SER A 92 28.37 12.79 -2.61
N ILE A 93 28.12 13.79 -3.45
CA ILE A 93 29.05 14.85 -3.84
C ILE A 93 30.17 14.38 -4.80
N ILE A 94 29.81 14.27 -6.08
CA ILE A 94 30.77 14.62 -7.15
C ILE A 94 30.33 15.96 -7.74
N ASN A 95 30.41 17.01 -6.91
CA ASN A 95 30.59 18.36 -7.42
C ASN A 95 32.02 18.45 -7.99
N ARG A 96 32.23 17.96 -9.21
CA ARG A 96 33.37 18.40 -10.01
C ARG A 96 32.85 19.36 -11.06
N ALA A 97 33.15 20.63 -10.82
CA ALA A 97 32.94 21.75 -11.71
C ALA A 97 33.12 21.37 -13.19
N SER A 98 32.06 21.49 -13.99
CA SER A 98 32.18 21.84 -15.40
C SER A 98 30.83 22.28 -15.93
N GLY A 99 30.72 23.56 -16.27
CA GLY A 99 29.46 24.19 -16.65
C GLY A 99 28.98 23.80 -18.04
N LYS A 100 27.66 23.80 -18.24
CA LYS A 100 27.03 24.46 -19.38
C LYS A 100 25.53 24.63 -19.13
N ARG A 101 25.05 25.84 -19.42
CA ARG A 101 23.69 26.35 -19.29
C ARG A 101 22.68 25.39 -19.93
N ARG A 102 21.62 25.01 -19.21
CA ARG A 102 20.46 24.36 -19.82
C ARG A 102 19.47 25.45 -20.22
N HIS A 103 19.33 25.63 -21.54
CA HIS A 103 18.36 26.52 -22.16
C HIS A 103 16.93 26.10 -21.78
N ARG A 104 16.10 27.09 -21.42
CA ARG A 104 14.66 26.95 -21.27
C ARG A 104 14.05 26.90 -22.68
N VAL A 105 13.36 25.81 -23.01
CA VAL A 105 12.64 25.68 -24.28
C VAL A 105 11.33 26.46 -24.17
N VAL A 106 11.08 27.29 -25.17
CA VAL A 106 9.88 28.11 -25.38
C VAL A 106 8.73 27.21 -25.83
N GLU A 107 7.55 27.46 -25.28
CA GLU A 107 6.26 26.91 -25.69
C GLU A 107 5.76 27.70 -26.92
N GLU A 108 5.53 27.02 -28.05
CA GLU A 108 4.77 27.57 -29.18
C GLU A 108 3.32 27.05 -29.13
N VAL A 109 2.41 27.94 -29.54
CA VAL A 109 0.94 27.78 -29.66
C VAL A 109 0.58 27.08 -30.97
#